data_AF-A0A6N7PZR1-F1
#
_entry.id   AF-A0A6N7PZR1-F1
#
_cell.length_a   1.000
_cell.length_b   1.000
_cell.length_c   1.000
_cell.angle_alpha   90.00
_cell.angle_beta   90.00
_cell.angle_gamma   90.00
#
_symmetry.space_group_name_H-M   'P 1'
#
loop_
_entity.id
_entity.type
_entity.pdbx_description
1 polymer ?
#
loop_
_entity_poly.entity_id
_entity_poly.type
_entity_poly.pdbx_seq_one_letter_code
_entity_poly.pdbx_strand_id
1 'polypeptide(L)'
;MFTQAKPGAQRVALVGCSARKLGRGAPAREFYTSALFRAAVTYAEAKCDAVRVVSALYGAVELDTWLDPYDRNLRSFGKRYREGWGVRTVAEVIGGFAVPPLLVVLAGQVYADALVFGAHWHNLPRPEEPLRGVKGCGARVAWLSRHTAGAGVGG
;
A
#
# COMPACT_ATOMS: atom_id res chain seq x y z
N MET A 1 -15.07 14.98 4.07
CA MET A 1 -15.73 14.46 2.86
C MET A 1 -14.61 14.11 1.89
N PHE A 2 -14.66 12.98 1.16
CA PHE A 2 -13.62 12.69 0.16
C PHE A 2 -13.82 13.58 -1.07
N THR A 3 -12.73 13.90 -1.76
CA THR A 3 -12.77 14.66 -3.02
C THR A 3 -12.86 13.73 -4.23
N GLN A 4 -12.97 14.29 -5.43
CA GLN A 4 -12.87 13.53 -6.68
C GLN A 4 -11.42 13.55 -7.18
N ALA A 5 -11.00 12.47 -7.85
CA ALA A 5 -9.70 12.44 -8.50
C ALA A 5 -9.64 13.47 -9.62
N LYS A 6 -8.53 14.21 -9.71
CA LYS A 6 -8.33 15.22 -10.75
C LYS A 6 -7.87 14.56 -12.06
N PRO A 7 -8.18 15.14 -13.23
CA PRO A 7 -7.58 14.70 -14.49
C PRO A 7 -6.05 14.68 -14.39
N GLY A 8 -5.42 13.60 -14.87
CA GLY A 8 -3.95 13.42 -14.78
C GLY A 8 -3.42 12.98 -13.42
N ALA A 9 -4.28 12.70 -12.43
CA ALA A 9 -3.82 12.14 -11.15
C ALA A 9 -3.25 10.73 -11.34
N GLN A 10 -2.01 10.54 -10.92
CA GLN A 10 -1.37 9.22 -10.93
C GLN A 10 -2.03 8.27 -9.93
N ARG A 11 -2.06 6.99 -10.28
CA ARG A 11 -2.47 5.90 -9.41
C ARG A 11 -1.26 5.42 -8.62
N VAL A 12 -1.34 5.49 -7.29
CA VAL A 12 -0.24 5.11 -6.41
C VAL A 12 -0.67 3.94 -5.53
N ALA A 13 -0.02 2.79 -5.73
CA ALA A 13 -0.29 1.61 -4.94
C ALA A 13 0.40 1.69 -3.57
N LEU A 14 -0.36 1.44 -2.52
CA LEU A 14 0.12 1.30 -1.14
C LEU A 14 0.10 -0.17 -0.74
N VAL A 15 1.25 -0.84 -0.90
CA VAL A 15 1.42 -2.27 -0.62
C VAL A 15 1.78 -2.48 0.84
N GLY A 16 0.95 -3.21 1.58
CA GLY A 16 1.22 -3.50 2.99
C GLY A 16 2.48 -4.34 3.18
N CYS A 17 3.32 -3.98 4.15
CA CYS A 17 4.47 -4.79 4.55
C CYS A 17 4.04 -6.20 5.03
N SER A 18 5.02 -7.12 5.16
CA SER A 18 4.78 -8.49 5.61
C SER A 18 5.51 -8.82 6.90
N ALA A 19 4.93 -9.71 7.71
CA ALA A 19 5.64 -10.32 8.83
C ALA A 19 6.79 -11.22 8.36
N ARG A 20 6.63 -11.89 7.21
CA ARG A 20 7.67 -12.73 6.61
C ARG A 20 8.68 -11.84 5.87
N LYS A 21 9.91 -11.82 6.35
CA LYS A 21 11.00 -10.99 5.85
C LYS A 21 12.35 -11.70 5.98
N LEU A 22 13.37 -11.15 5.33
CA LEU A 22 14.75 -11.64 5.46
C LEU A 22 15.31 -11.35 6.86
N GLY A 23 16.22 -12.22 7.32
CA GLY A 23 16.97 -12.01 8.57
C GLY A 23 18.17 -11.06 8.42
N ARG A 24 18.28 -10.35 7.29
CA ARG A 24 19.35 -9.40 6.96
C ARG A 24 18.77 -8.21 6.20
N GLY A 25 19.53 -7.13 6.13
CA GLY A 25 19.16 -5.95 5.36
C GLY A 25 19.05 -6.23 3.86
N ALA A 26 18.09 -5.61 3.20
CA ALA A 26 17.84 -5.73 1.76
C ALA A 26 16.90 -4.62 1.26
N PRO A 27 16.81 -4.37 -0.06
CA PRO A 27 15.77 -3.52 -0.65
C PRO A 27 14.35 -4.03 -0.30
N ALA A 28 13.39 -3.13 -0.09
CA ALA A 28 12.04 -3.48 0.36
C ALA A 28 11.34 -4.57 -0.48
N ARG A 29 11.55 -4.57 -1.80
CA ARG A 29 11.07 -5.59 -2.75
C ARG A 29 11.52 -7.00 -2.37
N GLU A 30 12.78 -7.14 -1.97
CA GLU A 30 13.40 -8.43 -1.65
C GLU A 30 13.26 -8.77 -0.17
N PHE A 31 13.26 -7.74 0.67
CA PHE A 31 13.18 -7.85 2.12
C PHE A 31 11.91 -8.58 2.57
N TYR A 32 10.74 -8.25 2.02
CA TYR A 32 9.49 -8.95 2.35
C TYR A 32 9.25 -10.15 1.43
N THR A 33 9.11 -11.33 2.01
CA THR A 33 9.17 -12.60 1.26
C THR A 33 7.85 -13.38 1.21
N SER A 34 6.76 -12.86 1.78
CA SER A 34 5.46 -13.54 1.71
C SER A 34 4.87 -13.53 0.30
N ALA A 35 4.15 -14.61 -0.06
CA ALA A 35 3.46 -14.72 -1.35
C ALA A 35 2.46 -13.57 -1.61
N LEU A 36 1.72 -13.15 -0.57
CA LEU A 36 0.77 -12.04 -0.68
C LEU A 36 1.46 -10.71 -1.00
N PHE A 37 2.59 -10.40 -0.35
CA PHE A 37 3.36 -9.20 -0.66
C PHE A 37 3.84 -9.21 -2.12
N ARG A 38 4.45 -10.31 -2.56
CA ARG A 38 4.95 -10.43 -3.94
C ARG A 38 3.83 -10.28 -4.97
N ALA A 39 2.70 -10.96 -4.77
CA ALA A 39 1.54 -10.82 -5.65
C ALA A 39 0.97 -9.39 -5.66
N ALA A 40 1.00 -8.69 -4.52
CA ALA A 40 0.53 -7.31 -4.42
C ALA A 40 1.47 -6.35 -5.16
N VAL A 41 2.80 -6.54 -5.07
CA VAL A 41 3.78 -5.78 -5.85
C VAL A 41 3.58 -6.03 -7.35
N THR A 42 3.47 -7.29 -7.79
CA THR A 42 3.23 -7.61 -9.20
C THR A 42 1.94 -6.97 -9.73
N TYR A 43 0.85 -7.04 -8.97
CA TYR A 43 -0.41 -6.39 -9.33
C TYR A 43 -0.25 -4.87 -9.39
N ALA A 44 0.44 -4.27 -8.42
CA ALA A 44 0.66 -2.84 -8.33
C ALA A 44 1.44 -2.30 -9.54
N GLU A 45 2.55 -2.96 -9.90
CA GLU A 45 3.37 -2.61 -11.06
C GLU A 45 2.60 -2.71 -12.38
N ALA A 46 1.64 -3.64 -12.47
CA ALA A 46 0.82 -3.81 -13.66
C ALA A 46 -0.37 -2.82 -13.78
N LYS A 47 -0.79 -2.18 -12.68
CA LYS A 47 -2.07 -1.46 -12.60
C LYS A 47 -1.97 -0.03 -12.07
N CYS A 48 -0.80 0.38 -11.59
CA CYS A 48 -0.57 1.68 -10.98
C CYS A 48 0.70 2.30 -11.55
N ASP A 49 0.78 3.63 -11.50
CA ASP A 49 1.90 4.41 -12.02
C ASP A 49 3.10 4.41 -11.07
N ALA A 50 2.84 4.22 -9.77
CA ALA A 50 3.88 4.13 -8.74
C ALA A 50 3.50 3.15 -7.63
N VAL A 51 4.51 2.63 -6.94
CA VAL A 51 4.35 1.68 -5.82
C VAL A 51 5.07 2.21 -4.58
N ARG A 52 4.40 2.17 -3.44
CA ARG A 52 4.98 2.43 -2.12
C ARG A 52 4.68 1.26 -1.20
N VAL A 53 5.69 0.79 -0.49
CA VAL A 53 5.51 -0.17 0.60
C VAL A 53 5.19 0.59 1.87
N VAL A 54 4.08 0.24 2.52
CA VAL A 54 3.69 0.84 3.80
C VAL A 54 4.08 -0.07 4.97
N SER A 55 4.94 0.45 5.84
CA SER A 55 5.51 -0.24 6.99
C SER A 55 5.11 0.44 8.31
N ALA A 56 4.83 -0.37 9.33
CA ALA A 56 4.59 0.17 10.69
C ALA A 56 5.79 0.92 11.28
N LEU A 57 7.01 0.63 10.82
CA LEU A 57 8.23 1.29 11.27
C LEU A 57 8.63 2.42 10.32
N TYR A 58 8.75 2.12 9.03
CA TYR A 58 9.38 3.00 8.05
C TYR A 58 8.42 3.95 7.33
N GLY A 59 7.12 3.95 7.66
CA GLY A 59 6.15 4.79 6.94
C GLY A 59 5.92 4.28 5.53
N ALA A 60 5.94 5.16 4.53
CA ALA A 60 5.90 4.80 3.11
C ALA A 60 7.29 4.84 2.47
N VAL A 61 7.71 3.75 1.85
CA VAL A 61 9.03 3.62 1.20
C VAL A 61 8.93 3.12 -0.22
N GLU A 62 9.95 3.38 -1.04
CA GLU A 62 10.09 2.83 -2.37
C GLU A 62 10.47 1.34 -2.33
N LEU A 63 10.29 0.63 -3.45
CA LEU A 63 10.62 -0.80 -3.54
C LEU A 63 12.12 -1.08 -3.47
N ASP A 64 12.96 -0.11 -3.84
CA ASP A 64 14.43 -0.18 -3.80
C ASP A 64 15.01 0.34 -2.48
N THR A 65 14.20 0.93 -1.59
CA THR A 65 14.65 1.44 -0.29
C THR A 65 15.23 0.30 0.54
N TRP A 66 16.47 0.47 1.00
CA TRP A 66 17.13 -0.49 1.89
C TRP A 66 16.47 -0.52 3.27
N LEU A 67 16.10 -1.72 3.73
CA LEU A 67 15.47 -1.95 5.04
C LEU A 67 16.30 -2.91 5.86
N ASP A 68 16.41 -2.65 7.16
CA ASP A 68 17.00 -3.56 8.12
C ASP A 68 15.94 -4.39 8.86
N PRO A 69 16.28 -5.59 9.38
CA PRO A 69 15.39 -6.37 10.22
C PRO A 69 14.86 -5.55 11.40
N TYR A 70 13.55 -5.65 11.63
CA TYR A 70 12.87 -4.96 12.73
C TYR A 70 11.77 -5.84 13.30
N ASP A 71 11.18 -5.50 14.45
CA ASP A 71 9.92 -6.10 14.89
C ASP A 71 8.95 -5.02 15.34
N ARG A 72 8.04 -4.65 14.43
CA ARG A 72 7.01 -3.64 14.69
C ARG A 72 5.75 -4.00 13.93
N ASN A 73 4.64 -4.05 14.66
CA ASN A 73 3.35 -4.44 14.13
C ASN A 73 2.32 -3.34 14.41
N LEU A 74 1.73 -2.76 13.35
CA LEU A 74 0.75 -1.69 13.53
C LEU A 74 -0.47 -2.12 14.37
N ARG A 75 -0.78 -3.42 14.42
CA ARG A 75 -1.89 -3.99 15.19
C ARG A 75 -1.72 -3.88 16.71
N SER A 76 -0.48 -3.79 17.22
CA SER A 76 -0.25 -3.68 18.66
C SER A 76 -0.57 -2.29 19.22
N PHE A 77 -0.73 -1.28 18.35
CA PHE A 77 -1.01 0.08 18.77
C PHE A 77 -2.51 0.38 18.78
N GLY A 78 -2.95 1.25 19.69
CA GLY A 78 -4.35 1.72 19.77
C GLY A 78 -4.80 2.58 18.58
N LYS A 79 -6.11 2.80 18.46
CA LYS A 79 -6.75 3.51 17.32
C LYS A 79 -6.11 4.86 17.00
N ARG A 80 -5.96 5.74 18.01
CA ARG A 80 -5.38 7.09 17.83
C ARG A 80 -3.96 7.05 17.24
N TYR A 81 -3.14 6.09 17.68
CA TYR A 81 -1.79 5.95 17.14
C TYR A 81 -1.82 5.52 15.68
N ARG A 82 -2.70 4.57 15.33
CA ARG A 82 -2.85 4.10 13.94
C ARG A 82 -3.37 5.21 13.02
N GLU A 83 -4.31 6.02 13.49
CA GLU A 83 -4.79 7.21 12.76
C GLU A 83 -3.65 8.20 12.53
N GLY A 84 -2.88 8.53 13.57
CA GLY A 84 -1.71 9.40 13.43
C GLY A 84 -0.64 8.83 12.49
N TRP A 85 -0.41 7.51 12.53
CA TRP A 85 0.45 6.82 11.57
C TRP A 85 -0.09 6.98 10.14
N GLY A 86 -1.40 6.76 9.93
CA GLY A 86 -2.03 6.91 8.61
C GLY A 86 -1.90 8.32 8.05
N VAL A 87 -2.11 9.36 8.87
CA VAL A 87 -1.94 10.76 8.48
C VAL A 87 -0.51 11.05 8.03
N ARG A 88 0.50 10.60 8.78
CA ARG A 88 1.90 10.83 8.42
C ARG A 88 2.32 10.06 7.17
N THR A 89 1.99 8.77 7.10
CA THR A 89 2.30 7.92 5.94
C THR A 89 1.67 8.46 4.65
N VAL A 90 0.42 8.94 4.71
CA VAL A 90 -0.22 9.55 3.53
C VAL A 90 0.46 10.86 3.13
N ALA A 91 0.88 11.69 4.10
CA ALA A 91 1.61 12.92 3.84
C ALA A 91 2.95 12.66 3.11
N GLU A 92 3.71 11.64 3.57
CA GLU A 92 4.96 11.20 2.93
C GLU A 92 4.74 10.81 1.47
N VAL A 93 3.66 10.09 1.17
CA VAL A 93 3.34 9.67 -0.20
C VAL A 93 3.00 10.88 -1.06
N ILE A 94 2.04 11.71 -0.65
CA ILE A 94 1.53 12.79 -1.51
C ILE A 94 2.55 13.91 -1.73
N GLY A 95 3.51 14.11 -0.80
CA GLY A 95 4.58 15.09 -0.95
C GLY A 95 5.46 14.87 -2.19
N GLY A 96 5.46 13.66 -2.74
CA GLY A 96 6.21 13.31 -3.96
C GLY A 96 5.47 13.58 -5.28
N PHE A 97 4.23 14.11 -5.24
CA PHE A 97 3.39 14.25 -6.44
C PHE A 97 2.91 15.69 -6.63
N ALA A 98 3.00 16.21 -7.86
CA ALA A 98 2.54 17.57 -8.20
C ALA A 98 1.01 17.72 -8.12
N VAL A 99 0.28 16.63 -8.41
CA VAL A 99 -1.18 16.55 -8.28
C VAL A 99 -1.50 15.44 -7.28
N PRO A 100 -2.46 15.64 -6.35
CA PRO A 100 -2.84 14.61 -5.40
C PRO A 100 -3.20 13.29 -6.12
N PRO A 101 -2.51 12.18 -5.81
CA PRO A 101 -2.71 10.92 -6.50
C PRO A 101 -4.00 10.22 -6.06
N LEU A 102 -4.47 9.28 -6.89
CA LEU A 102 -5.46 8.30 -6.47
C LEU A 102 -4.74 7.12 -5.78
N LEU A 103 -5.00 6.96 -4.49
CA LEU A 103 -4.38 5.89 -3.71
C LEU A 103 -5.09 4.56 -3.93
N VAL A 104 -4.32 3.49 -4.17
CA VAL A 104 -4.80 2.11 -4.31
C VAL A 104 -4.23 1.27 -3.17
N VAL A 105 -5.06 0.89 -2.20
CA VAL A 105 -4.61 0.23 -0.97
C VAL A 105 -4.62 -1.29 -1.13
N LEU A 106 -3.42 -1.88 -1.10
CA LEU A 106 -3.16 -3.32 -1.18
C LEU A 106 -2.57 -3.83 0.14
N ALA A 107 -3.22 -3.47 1.24
CA ALA A 107 -2.77 -3.78 2.59
C ALA A 107 -3.85 -4.53 3.40
N GLY A 108 -3.45 -5.11 4.53
CA GLY A 108 -4.39 -5.70 5.48
C GLY A 108 -5.28 -4.63 6.14
N GLN A 109 -6.47 -5.04 6.61
CA GLN A 109 -7.53 -4.13 7.06
C GLN A 109 -7.05 -3.03 8.04
N VAL A 110 -6.20 -3.39 9.01
CA VAL A 110 -5.68 -2.42 10.00
C VAL A 110 -4.86 -1.30 9.37
N TYR A 111 -4.07 -1.60 8.34
CA TYR A 111 -3.34 -0.59 7.58
C TYR A 111 -4.29 0.19 6.67
N ALA A 112 -5.23 -0.51 6.02
CA ALA A 112 -6.19 0.12 5.12
C ALA A 112 -7.05 1.17 5.84
N ASP A 113 -7.61 0.84 7.00
CA ASP A 113 -8.43 1.77 7.78
C ASP A 113 -7.63 3.03 8.19
N ALA A 114 -6.36 2.85 8.59
CA ALA A 114 -5.49 3.96 8.93
C ALA A 114 -5.15 4.85 7.72
N LEU A 115 -4.86 4.24 6.56
CA LEU A 115 -4.57 4.98 5.32
C LEU A 115 -5.80 5.70 4.79
N VAL A 116 -6.99 5.09 4.87
CA VAL A 116 -8.26 5.73 4.49
C VAL A 116 -8.55 6.92 5.39
N PHE A 117 -8.29 6.81 6.70
CA PHE A 117 -8.36 7.95 7.62
C PHE A 117 -7.37 9.06 7.23
N GLY A 118 -6.12 8.71 6.94
CA GLY A 118 -5.11 9.67 6.49
C GLY A 118 -5.49 10.37 5.17
N ALA A 119 -6.04 9.63 4.21
CA ALA A 119 -6.52 10.19 2.95
C ALA A 119 -7.67 11.17 3.15
N HIS A 120 -8.60 10.86 4.06
CA HIS A 120 -9.68 11.77 4.43
C HIS A 120 -9.15 13.04 5.11
N TRP A 121 -8.19 12.89 6.03
CA TRP A 121 -7.53 13.99 6.73
C TRP A 121 -6.88 15.00 5.76
N HIS A 122 -6.22 14.49 4.72
CA HIS A 122 -5.56 15.31 3.69
C HIS A 122 -6.49 15.72 2.53
N ASN A 123 -7.80 15.53 2.67
CA ASN A 123 -8.81 15.89 1.67
C ASN A 123 -8.57 15.27 0.29
N LEU A 124 -8.09 14.02 0.26
CA LEU A 124 -7.82 13.26 -0.96
C LEU A 124 -9.09 12.59 -1.51
N PRO A 125 -9.04 12.07 -2.74
CA PRO A 125 -10.03 11.12 -3.22
C PRO A 125 -10.09 9.90 -2.32
N ARG A 126 -11.26 9.25 -2.28
CA ARG A 126 -11.40 8.00 -1.52
C ARG A 126 -10.45 6.96 -2.11
N PRO A 127 -9.57 6.35 -1.30
CA PRO A 127 -8.69 5.30 -1.81
C PRO A 127 -9.49 4.12 -2.38
N GLU A 128 -8.99 3.55 -3.47
CA GLU A 128 -9.46 2.26 -3.96
C GLU A 128 -8.94 1.15 -3.04
N GLU A 129 -9.78 0.15 -2.78
CA GLU A 129 -9.41 -0.96 -1.88
C GLU A 129 -9.77 -2.29 -2.54
N PRO A 130 -9.02 -2.74 -3.57
CA PRO A 130 -9.41 -3.89 -4.40
C PRO A 130 -9.54 -5.20 -3.62
N LEU A 131 -8.85 -5.30 -2.47
CA LEU A 131 -8.86 -6.47 -1.61
C LEU A 131 -9.83 -6.34 -0.42
N ARG A 132 -10.64 -5.27 -0.35
CA ARG A 132 -11.66 -5.10 0.70
C ARG A 132 -12.69 -6.23 0.57
N GLY A 133 -12.99 -6.89 1.69
CA GLY A 133 -13.91 -8.04 1.73
C GLY A 133 -13.27 -9.39 1.35
N VAL A 134 -12.10 -9.43 0.71
CA VAL A 134 -11.40 -10.69 0.41
C VAL A 134 -10.65 -11.18 1.65
N LYS A 135 -11.19 -12.24 2.28
CA LYS A 135 -10.66 -12.82 3.53
C LYS A 135 -9.61 -13.90 3.24
N GLY A 136 -8.52 -13.88 4.01
CA GLY A 136 -7.46 -14.89 3.96
C GLY A 136 -6.36 -14.60 2.94
N CYS A 137 -5.11 -14.92 3.29
CA CYS A 137 -3.94 -14.64 2.45
C CYS A 137 -4.00 -15.35 1.09
N GLY A 138 -4.38 -16.63 1.07
CA GLY A 138 -4.47 -17.42 -0.17
C GLY A 138 -5.50 -16.87 -1.16
N ALA A 139 -6.71 -16.51 -0.68
CA ALA A 139 -7.75 -15.93 -1.53
C ALA A 139 -7.33 -14.56 -2.10
N ARG A 140 -6.63 -13.74 -1.30
CA ARG A 140 -6.09 -12.46 -1.75
C ARG A 140 -4.99 -12.64 -2.80
N VAL A 141 -4.08 -13.60 -2.63
CA VAL A 141 -3.08 -13.96 -3.64
C VAL A 141 -3.78 -14.37 -4.94
N ALA A 142 -4.74 -15.29 -4.87
CA ALA A 142 -5.47 -15.76 -6.04
C ALA A 142 -6.25 -14.62 -6.74
N TRP A 143 -6.84 -13.70 -5.97
CA TRP A 143 -7.49 -12.52 -6.51
C TRP A 143 -6.49 -11.64 -7.27
N LEU A 144 -5.34 -11.31 -6.66
CA LEU A 144 -4.31 -10.48 -7.28
C LEU A 144 -3.79 -11.10 -8.57
N SER A 145 -3.44 -12.39 -8.55
CA SER A 145 -2.97 -13.11 -9.73
C SER A 145 -3.97 -13.05 -10.89
N ARG A 146 -5.26 -13.31 -10.63
CA ARG A 146 -6.31 -13.25 -11.66
C ARG A 146 -6.48 -11.86 -12.27
N HIS A 147 -6.31 -10.81 -11.47
CA HIS A 147 -6.51 -9.43 -11.92
C HIS A 147 -5.23 -8.73 -12.40
N THR A 148 -4.09 -9.42 -12.34
CA THR A 148 -2.81 -8.94 -12.90
C THR A 148 -2.74 -9.21 -14.41
N ALA A 149 -3.13 -10.42 -14.85
CA ALA A 149 -2.95 -10.88 -16.23
C ALA A 149 -3.87 -10.21 -17.28
N GLY A 150 -4.84 -9.38 -16.87
CA GLY A 150 -5.82 -8.75 -17.78
C GLY A 150 -5.53 -7.28 -18.12
N ALA A 151 -4.27 -6.83 -18.17
CA ALA A 151 -3.91 -5.46 -18.54
C ALA A 151 -3.36 -5.31 -19.97
N GLY A 152 -3.47 -6.36 -20.80
CA GLY A 152 -3.10 -6.31 -22.21
C GLY A 152 -4.25 -6.88 -23.05
N VAL A 153 -4.91 -5.99 -23.78
CA VAL A 153 -5.64 -6.13 -25.06
C VAL A 153 -6.83 -5.17 -25.01
N GLY A 154 -6.67 -4.08 -25.75
CA GLY A 154 -7.66 -3.04 -25.99
C GLY A 154 -7.06 -2.03 -26.98
N GLY A 155 -6.60 -2.57 -28.12
CA GLY A 155 -6.43 -1.81 -29.36
C GLY A 155 -7.69 -1.95 -30.21
#